data_AF-A0A3F3QDB8-F1
#
_entry.id   AF-A0A3F3QDB8-F1
#
_cell.length_a   1.000
_cell.length_b   1.000
_cell.length_c   1.000
_cell.angle_alpha   90.00
_cell.angle_beta   90.00
_cell.angle_gamma   90.00
#
_symmetry.space_group_name_H-M   'P 1'
#
loop_
_entity.id
_entity.type
_entity.pdbx_description
1 polymer ?
#
loop_
_entity_poly.entity_id
_entity_poly.type
_entity_poly.pdbx_seq_one_letter_code
_entity_poly.pdbx_strand_id
1 'polypeptide(L)'
;MGSEQSSEGLDNLRNLATRLTSIHDSNAEEFQRAPIVMVPGFSGWGTPLFGAVNYWGGIENIPQKLAEDGHTVIVTPIAPLSSNWERACELYAQLISGRFSRYDFNTGTFNDDSEGIEVDYGDIFPKIHGYQRITKKRKLPIIFTKDDTMKSVRWVWSENKPVHFICHSQGGNTVRYLLHLMECGSQNLTDASRHGRGSPAHSKYFNKVGRSKWAISVSTIGTPHRGSTIIDAIQDCFKAATPEEKTKLIGRLFATLSFSDPENRFYDLQLDHWGIKRDTTAAGRESFPQMRARLESPIYNAPVYRWLHEDHNGLYDNTIAGVRDLNNSTIPTSDNIYYFSLSFSCVKPFPKGWPKWTLNSLKYYPLRIREVSKPIPIFNGIARLTDNAFTFAAYSAESIVTPFREVMCWATNYIVNPFIQEAGYKVIFPGPPDYLPVPSVFPPMLPTAYAMGCYNLTECQANILGNDTHNWKINDGIVNTASMKGPLNRNGDRRGNSTNELIADASQFPHSLDEIRAARGKYWHCGTTTGLDHADQIGIFIEENTVRLHS
;
A
#
# COMPACT_ATOMS: atom_id res chain seq x y z
N MET A 1 -29.94 0.32 -9.90
CA MET A 1 -29.66 1.57 -9.16
C MET A 1 -28.55 1.20 -8.20
N GLY A 2 -27.28 1.23 -8.62
CA GLY A 2 -26.53 2.41 -9.01
C GLY A 2 -25.64 2.75 -7.81
N SER A 3 -24.60 1.97 -7.53
CA SER A 3 -23.54 2.46 -6.65
C SER A 3 -22.72 3.41 -7.50
N GLU A 4 -23.13 4.67 -7.47
CA GLU A 4 -22.56 5.78 -8.22
C GLU A 4 -21.04 5.80 -8.05
N GLN A 5 -20.33 5.86 -9.18
CA GLN A 5 -18.97 6.38 -9.18
C GLN A 5 -19.07 7.81 -8.65
N SER A 6 -18.42 8.07 -7.52
CA SER A 6 -18.30 9.39 -6.92
C SER A 6 -16.89 9.89 -7.18
N SER A 7 -16.79 11.05 -7.82
CA SER A 7 -15.55 11.81 -8.00
C SER A 7 -15.28 12.81 -6.87
N GLU A 8 -16.08 12.78 -5.79
CA GLU A 8 -16.07 13.76 -4.69
C GLU A 8 -14.66 14.11 -4.22
N GLY A 9 -13.84 13.10 -3.88
CA GLY A 9 -12.48 13.32 -3.39
C GLY A 9 -11.58 14.07 -4.37
N LEU A 10 -11.68 13.74 -5.66
CA LEU A 10 -10.91 14.38 -6.73
C LEU A 10 -11.45 15.77 -7.06
N ASP A 11 -12.76 15.96 -7.05
CA ASP A 11 -13.40 17.24 -7.33
C ASP A 11 -13.10 18.24 -6.23
N ASN A 12 -13.15 17.82 -4.96
CA ASN A 12 -12.74 18.65 -3.82
C ASN A 12 -11.27 19.06 -3.91
N LEU A 13 -10.38 18.14 -4.31
CA LEU A 13 -8.96 18.46 -4.53
C LEU A 13 -8.80 19.49 -5.66
N ARG A 14 -9.50 19.32 -6.79
CA ARG A 14 -9.45 20.27 -7.91
C ARG A 14 -9.95 21.64 -7.49
N ASN A 15 -11.10 21.71 -6.83
CA ASN A 15 -11.69 22.96 -6.35
C ASN A 15 -10.73 23.68 -5.39
N LEU A 16 -10.11 22.94 -4.47
CA LEU A 16 -9.12 23.49 -3.54
C LEU A 16 -7.89 24.02 -4.28
N ALA A 17 -7.34 23.24 -5.22
CA ALA A 17 -6.18 23.62 -6.00
C ALA A 17 -6.45 24.87 -6.86
N THR A 18 -7.55 24.90 -7.61
CA THR A 18 -7.97 26.07 -8.41
C THR A 18 -8.10 27.31 -7.54
N ARG A 19 -8.73 27.19 -6.35
CA ARG A 19 -8.87 28.30 -5.41
C ARG A 19 -7.51 28.82 -4.94
N LEU A 20 -6.62 27.93 -4.47
CA LEU A 20 -5.30 28.34 -3.96
C LEU A 20 -4.42 28.95 -5.05
N THR A 21 -4.48 28.44 -6.28
CA THR A 21 -3.76 29.01 -7.42
C THR A 21 -4.28 30.41 -7.79
N SER A 22 -5.58 30.67 -7.66
CA SER A 22 -6.17 31.98 -7.98
C SER A 22 -5.82 33.11 -7.01
N ILE A 23 -5.43 32.77 -5.76
CA ILE A 23 -5.03 33.74 -4.71
C ILE A 23 -3.58 34.22 -4.92
N HIS A 24 -3.00 33.97 -6.10
CA HIS A 24 -1.59 34.19 -6.44
C HIS A 24 -1.04 35.55 -5.95
N ASP A 25 -0.14 35.49 -4.96
CA ASP A 25 0.76 36.58 -4.63
C ASP A 25 2.02 36.39 -5.46
N SER A 26 2.28 37.33 -6.38
CA SER A 26 3.46 37.33 -7.25
C SER A 26 4.80 37.33 -6.49
N ASN A 27 4.78 37.50 -5.16
CA ASN A 27 5.96 37.41 -4.30
C ASN A 27 6.24 35.99 -3.74
N ALA A 28 5.42 34.98 -4.06
CA ALA A 28 5.55 33.61 -3.53
C ALA A 28 6.46 32.67 -4.36
N GLU A 29 7.32 33.22 -5.24
CA GLU A 29 8.06 32.45 -6.25
C GLU A 29 9.04 31.39 -5.69
N GLU A 30 9.64 31.62 -4.51
CA GLU A 30 10.74 30.76 -4.03
C GLU A 30 10.25 29.41 -3.48
N PHE A 31 9.15 29.39 -2.72
CA PHE A 31 8.56 28.15 -2.21
C PHE A 31 7.76 27.37 -3.27
N GLN A 32 7.22 28.04 -4.29
CA GLN A 32 6.55 27.37 -5.42
C GLN A 32 7.52 26.58 -6.32
N ARG A 33 8.83 26.84 -6.23
CA ARG A 33 9.89 26.09 -6.92
C ARG A 33 10.46 24.92 -6.11
N ALA A 34 9.96 24.70 -4.88
CA ALA A 34 10.40 23.58 -4.05
C ALA A 34 10.12 22.23 -4.76
N PRO A 35 11.09 21.28 -4.80
CA PRO A 35 10.89 20.00 -5.47
C PRO A 35 9.73 19.19 -4.89
N ILE A 36 9.04 18.47 -5.76
CA ILE A 36 8.07 17.43 -5.41
C ILE A 36 8.83 16.11 -5.27
N VAL A 37 8.83 15.52 -4.07
CA VAL A 37 9.37 14.19 -3.80
C VAL A 37 8.23 13.17 -3.82
N MET A 38 8.27 12.27 -4.81
CA MET A 38 7.30 11.20 -4.99
C MET A 38 7.78 9.91 -4.33
N VAL A 39 7.06 9.49 -3.28
CA VAL A 39 7.41 8.34 -2.44
C VAL A 39 6.46 7.18 -2.71
N PRO A 40 6.94 6.10 -3.36
CA PRO A 40 6.10 4.95 -3.70
C PRO A 40 5.76 4.15 -2.43
N GLY A 41 4.72 3.33 -2.49
CA GLY A 41 4.32 2.48 -1.37
C GLY A 41 4.80 1.05 -1.45
N PHE A 42 4.01 0.16 -0.86
CA PHE A 42 4.27 -1.28 -0.85
C PHE A 42 4.27 -1.79 -2.30
N SER A 43 5.21 -2.69 -2.62
CA SER A 43 5.42 -3.21 -3.98
C SER A 43 5.84 -2.20 -5.07
N GLY A 44 6.21 -0.97 -4.71
CA GLY A 44 6.62 0.05 -5.70
C GLY A 44 7.96 -0.18 -6.40
N TRP A 45 8.20 0.57 -7.47
CA TRP A 45 9.46 0.57 -8.23
C TRP A 45 9.82 2.00 -8.66
N GLY A 46 11.09 2.23 -9.01
CA GLY A 46 11.55 3.53 -9.54
C GLY A 46 11.58 3.57 -11.05
N THR A 47 12.56 2.88 -11.65
CA THR A 47 12.71 2.78 -13.11
C THR A 47 11.58 1.96 -13.72
N PRO A 48 11.09 2.30 -14.94
CA PRO A 48 9.96 1.62 -15.56
C PRO A 48 10.12 0.10 -15.63
N LEU A 49 9.08 -0.64 -15.23
CA LEU A 49 9.02 -2.09 -15.41
C LEU A 49 8.88 -2.43 -16.89
N PHE A 50 9.60 -3.46 -17.32
CA PHE A 50 9.69 -3.86 -18.74
C PHE A 50 10.11 -2.72 -19.69
N GLY A 51 10.75 -1.68 -19.15
CA GLY A 51 11.14 -0.48 -19.89
C GLY A 51 10.02 0.49 -20.23
N ALA A 52 8.76 0.21 -19.84
CA ALA A 52 7.60 1.01 -20.27
C ALA A 52 6.59 1.32 -19.16
N VAL A 53 6.53 0.55 -18.07
CA VAL A 53 5.50 0.71 -17.03
C VAL A 53 6.07 1.46 -15.83
N ASN A 54 5.81 2.76 -15.76
CA ASN A 54 6.13 3.61 -14.62
C ASN A 54 5.25 3.27 -13.41
N TYR A 55 5.81 3.38 -12.21
CA TYR A 55 4.99 3.33 -11.00
C TYR A 55 4.06 4.54 -10.95
N TRP A 56 4.63 5.73 -11.19
CA TRP A 56 3.90 6.99 -11.29
C TRP A 56 3.47 7.24 -12.75
N GLY A 57 2.42 6.55 -13.18
CA GLY A 57 1.73 6.83 -14.44
C GLY A 57 1.53 5.65 -15.38
N GLY A 58 1.95 4.43 -15.02
CA GLY A 58 1.79 3.28 -15.92
C GLY A 58 2.51 3.50 -17.24
N ILE A 59 1.76 3.42 -18.35
CA ILE A 59 2.29 3.71 -19.69
C ILE A 59 2.58 5.20 -19.90
N GLU A 60 1.95 6.07 -19.11
CA GLU A 60 2.25 7.50 -19.05
C GLU A 60 3.38 7.75 -18.04
N ASN A 61 3.99 8.94 -18.13
CA ASN A 61 5.06 9.36 -17.22
C ASN A 61 4.63 10.63 -16.47
N ILE A 62 3.96 10.48 -15.32
CA ILE A 62 3.48 11.60 -14.52
C ILE A 62 4.63 12.53 -14.08
N PRO A 63 5.79 12.02 -13.57
CA PRO A 63 6.95 12.86 -13.26
C PRO A 63 7.43 13.70 -14.43
N GLN A 64 7.48 13.13 -15.64
CA GLN A 64 7.85 13.85 -16.85
C GLN A 64 6.85 14.97 -17.17
N LYS A 65 5.55 14.68 -17.17
CA LYS A 65 4.50 15.68 -17.45
C LYS A 65 4.57 16.86 -16.48
N LEU A 66 4.70 16.59 -15.18
CA LEU A 66 4.86 17.65 -14.17
C LEU A 66 6.12 18.48 -14.41
N ALA A 67 7.21 17.86 -14.87
CA ALA A 67 8.43 18.59 -15.20
C ALA A 67 8.34 19.39 -16.50
N GLU A 68 7.52 18.94 -17.46
CA GLU A 68 7.17 19.71 -18.65
C GLU A 68 6.34 20.96 -18.29
N ASP A 69 5.51 20.87 -17.25
CA ASP A 69 4.75 21.98 -16.66
C ASP A 69 5.62 22.91 -15.75
N GLY A 70 6.91 22.62 -15.63
CA GLY A 70 7.88 23.48 -14.93
C GLY A 70 8.19 23.08 -13.49
N HIS A 71 7.66 21.95 -12.99
CA HIS A 71 7.98 21.47 -11.65
C HIS A 71 9.28 20.65 -11.63
N THR A 72 10.04 20.72 -10.53
CA THR A 72 11.11 19.74 -10.29
C THR A 72 10.53 18.56 -9.53
N VAL A 73 10.66 17.35 -10.08
CA VAL A 73 10.15 16.12 -9.47
C VAL A 73 11.28 15.16 -9.17
N ILE A 74 11.29 14.60 -7.97
CA ILE A 74 12.24 13.60 -7.49
C ILE A 74 11.47 12.32 -7.17
N VAL A 75 11.72 11.24 -7.92
CA VAL A 75 11.15 9.90 -7.67
C VAL A 75 12.14 9.08 -6.85
N THR A 76 11.66 8.46 -5.77
CA THR A 76 12.53 7.76 -4.81
C THR A 76 12.36 6.23 -4.89
N PRO A 77 13.27 5.49 -5.55
CA PRO A 77 13.25 4.03 -5.58
C PRO A 77 13.67 3.44 -4.24
N ILE A 78 12.75 3.39 -3.29
CA ILE A 78 12.95 2.79 -1.97
C ILE A 78 12.34 1.38 -1.91
N ALA A 79 12.82 0.56 -0.98
CA ALA A 79 12.55 -0.87 -0.94
C ALA A 79 11.04 -1.18 -0.88
N PRO A 80 10.50 -1.99 -1.82
CA PRO A 80 9.07 -2.26 -1.94
C PRO A 80 8.47 -3.02 -0.76
N LEU A 81 9.26 -3.86 -0.09
CA LEU A 81 8.79 -4.78 0.95
C LEU A 81 9.44 -4.53 2.31
N SER A 82 10.32 -3.54 2.45
CA SER A 82 10.97 -3.25 3.74
C SER A 82 10.03 -2.54 4.71
N SER A 83 10.39 -2.53 5.99
CA SER A 83 9.72 -1.74 7.03
C SER A 83 9.76 -0.24 6.71
N ASN A 84 8.87 0.53 7.34
CA ASN A 84 8.91 1.99 7.30
C ASN A 84 10.21 2.54 7.88
N TRP A 85 10.85 1.85 8.84
CA TRP A 85 12.17 2.25 9.37
C TRP A 85 13.23 2.21 8.27
N GLU A 86 13.39 1.04 7.62
CA GLU A 86 14.37 0.83 6.57
C GLU A 86 14.11 1.78 5.39
N ARG A 87 12.85 1.91 4.99
CA ARG A 87 12.40 2.82 3.93
C ARG A 87 12.65 4.29 4.27
N ALA A 88 12.49 4.70 5.54
CA ALA A 88 12.81 6.07 5.98
C ALA A 88 14.32 6.33 5.95
N CYS A 89 15.15 5.34 6.30
CA CYS A 89 16.61 5.43 6.20
C CYS A 89 17.05 5.55 4.73
N GLU A 90 16.47 4.76 3.84
CA GLU A 90 16.72 4.82 2.39
C GLU A 90 16.29 6.16 1.80
N LEU A 91 15.06 6.61 2.10
CA LEU A 91 14.54 7.88 1.63
C LEU A 91 15.41 9.05 2.09
N TYR A 92 15.79 9.07 3.37
CA TYR A 92 16.68 10.10 3.90
C TYR A 92 18.04 10.08 3.17
N ALA A 93 18.67 8.91 3.06
CA ALA A 93 19.96 8.75 2.39
C ALA A 93 19.92 9.21 0.93
N GLN A 94 18.85 8.89 0.19
CA GLN A 94 18.65 9.37 -1.18
C GLN A 94 18.63 10.90 -1.24
N LEU A 95 17.83 11.54 -0.40
CA LEU A 95 17.62 13.00 -0.42
C LEU A 95 18.82 13.81 0.07
N ILE A 96 19.68 13.24 0.93
CA ILE A 96 20.89 13.92 1.41
C ILE A 96 22.16 13.58 0.59
N SER A 97 22.09 12.64 -0.34
CA SER A 97 23.27 12.16 -1.08
C SER A 97 23.88 13.20 -2.03
N GLY A 98 23.07 14.15 -2.52
CA GLY A 98 23.46 15.07 -3.58
C GLY A 98 23.68 14.42 -4.93
N ARG A 99 23.22 13.18 -5.12
CA ARG A 99 23.40 12.38 -6.34
C ARG A 99 22.05 11.93 -6.87
N PHE A 100 21.89 12.00 -8.18
CA PHE A 100 20.64 11.69 -8.87
C PHE A 100 20.92 10.93 -10.16
N SER A 101 20.06 9.97 -10.49
CA SER A 101 19.87 9.56 -11.88
C SER A 101 19.00 10.63 -12.56
N ARG A 102 19.43 11.15 -13.71
CA ARG A 102 18.75 12.27 -14.37
C ARG A 102 18.00 11.77 -15.60
N TYR A 103 16.73 12.16 -15.73
CA TYR A 103 15.96 11.92 -16.94
C TYR A 103 16.35 12.92 -18.03
N ASP A 104 16.75 12.41 -19.20
CA ASP A 104 17.02 13.21 -20.39
C ASP A 104 15.77 13.28 -21.26
N PHE A 105 15.19 14.49 -21.36
CA PHE A 105 13.96 14.73 -22.12
C PHE A 105 14.15 14.64 -23.64
N ASN A 106 15.39 14.72 -24.15
CA ASN A 106 15.66 14.62 -25.58
C ASN A 106 15.74 13.16 -26.04
N THR A 107 16.33 12.30 -25.22
CA THR A 107 16.53 10.88 -25.56
C THR A 107 15.48 9.97 -24.92
N GLY A 108 14.78 10.44 -23.88
CA GLY A 108 13.85 9.64 -23.09
C GLY A 108 14.54 8.61 -22.20
N THR A 109 15.83 8.78 -21.91
CA THR A 109 16.66 7.82 -21.16
C THR A 109 17.12 8.37 -19.81
N PHE A 110 17.65 7.50 -18.96
CA PHE A 110 18.25 7.88 -17.68
C PHE A 110 19.78 7.93 -17.80
N ASN A 111 20.37 9.02 -17.31
CA ASN A 111 21.81 9.14 -17.17
C ASN A 111 22.22 8.54 -15.82
N ASP A 112 22.47 7.23 -15.84
CA ASP A 112 22.74 6.47 -14.63
C ASP A 112 24.20 6.59 -14.18
N ASP A 113 24.38 7.05 -12.95
CA ASP A 113 25.63 6.88 -12.21
C ASP A 113 25.62 5.46 -11.59
N SER A 114 26.47 4.58 -12.12
CA SER A 114 26.51 3.15 -11.80
C SER A 114 26.90 2.82 -10.36
N GLU A 115 27.38 3.78 -9.57
CA GLU A 115 27.90 3.48 -8.23
C GLU A 115 26.80 3.37 -7.16
N GLY A 116 25.58 3.90 -7.42
CA GLY A 116 24.49 3.93 -6.44
C GLY A 116 24.86 4.67 -5.14
N ILE A 117 24.05 4.55 -4.09
CA ILE A 117 24.30 5.20 -2.78
C ILE A 117 24.54 4.19 -1.65
N GLU A 118 25.19 4.69 -0.60
CA GLU A 118 25.29 3.99 0.69
C GLU A 118 24.08 4.34 1.57
N VAL A 119 23.50 3.33 2.21
CA VAL A 119 22.42 3.49 3.20
C VAL A 119 22.88 2.87 4.52
N ASP A 120 22.81 3.64 5.60
CA ASP A 120 22.94 3.20 6.98
C ASP A 120 21.54 2.95 7.55
N TYR A 121 21.27 1.76 8.07
CA TYR A 121 20.00 1.38 8.69
C TYR A 121 20.01 1.54 10.23
N GLY A 122 21.06 2.12 10.80
CA GLY A 122 21.13 2.48 12.21
C GLY A 122 21.91 1.52 13.10
N ASP A 123 22.00 1.85 14.38
CA ASP A 123 22.90 1.21 15.34
C ASP A 123 22.27 0.01 16.07
N ILE A 124 20.93 -0.04 16.12
CA ILE A 124 20.17 -0.95 17.00
C ILE A 124 19.36 -1.98 16.21
N PHE A 125 18.41 -1.58 15.36
CA PHE A 125 17.53 -2.51 14.65
C PHE A 125 18.28 -3.56 13.80
N PRO A 126 19.39 -3.24 13.10
CA PRO A 126 20.16 -4.27 12.40
C PRO A 126 20.68 -5.38 13.33
N LYS A 127 20.99 -5.07 14.59
CA LYS A 127 21.44 -6.05 15.59
C LYS A 127 20.28 -6.86 16.16
N ILE A 128 19.13 -6.22 16.39
CA ILE A 128 17.92 -6.87 16.93
C ILE A 128 17.40 -7.90 15.92
N HIS A 129 17.22 -7.50 14.66
CA HIS A 129 16.61 -8.35 13.64
C HIS A 129 17.65 -9.10 12.78
N GLY A 130 18.94 -8.87 13.02
CA GLY A 130 20.03 -9.66 12.42
C GLY A 130 20.34 -9.36 10.95
N TYR A 131 20.03 -8.18 10.43
CA TYR A 131 20.36 -7.76 9.06
C TYR A 131 21.59 -6.83 9.01
N GLN A 132 22.14 -6.61 7.81
CA GLN A 132 23.32 -5.78 7.61
C GLN A 132 22.99 -4.30 7.84
N ARG A 133 23.74 -3.63 8.71
CA ARG A 133 23.58 -2.19 8.98
C ARG A 133 23.79 -1.31 7.76
N ILE A 134 24.85 -1.56 6.98
CA ILE A 134 25.22 -0.71 5.85
C ILE A 134 25.03 -1.50 4.56
N THR A 135 24.35 -0.88 3.60
CA THR A 135 24.33 -1.35 2.21
C THR A 135 24.95 -0.31 1.29
N LYS A 136 25.56 -0.78 0.21
CA LYS A 136 26.14 0.04 -0.85
C LYS A 136 25.43 -0.25 -2.16
N LYS A 137 25.59 0.63 -3.15
CA LYS A 137 24.98 0.50 -4.48
C LYS A 137 23.45 0.46 -4.46
N ARG A 138 22.82 1.17 -3.52
CA ARG A 138 21.36 1.38 -3.56
C ARG A 138 20.99 2.30 -4.69
N LYS A 139 19.78 2.12 -5.25
CA LYS A 139 19.32 2.94 -6.38
C LYS A 139 19.31 4.42 -6.01
N LEU A 140 19.77 5.24 -6.96
CA LEU A 140 19.75 6.69 -6.84
C LEU A 140 18.31 7.21 -6.95
N PRO A 141 17.96 8.32 -6.28
CA PRO A 141 16.75 9.04 -6.61
C PRO A 141 16.81 9.53 -8.05
N ILE A 142 15.67 9.53 -8.73
CA ILE A 142 15.55 9.96 -10.13
C ILE A 142 15.01 11.39 -10.14
N ILE A 143 15.67 12.30 -10.85
CA ILE A 143 15.21 13.69 -10.98
C ILE A 143 14.70 13.98 -12.39
N PHE A 144 13.53 14.58 -12.46
CA PHE A 144 12.89 15.15 -13.65
C PHE A 144 12.84 16.67 -13.46
N THR A 145 13.58 17.40 -14.28
CA THR A 145 13.58 18.86 -14.21
C THR A 145 14.03 19.49 -15.53
N LYS A 146 13.33 20.56 -15.93
CA LYS A 146 13.77 21.45 -17.00
C LYS A 146 14.58 22.66 -16.48
N ASP A 147 14.71 22.80 -15.16
CA ASP A 147 15.49 23.88 -14.53
C ASP A 147 16.99 23.62 -14.66
N ASP A 148 17.67 24.44 -15.47
CA ASP A 148 19.11 24.35 -15.71
C ASP A 148 19.96 24.62 -14.45
N THR A 149 19.41 25.33 -13.46
CA THR A 149 20.10 25.58 -12.19
C THR A 149 20.19 24.30 -11.34
N MET A 150 19.20 23.42 -11.43
CA MET A 150 19.20 22.10 -10.79
C MET A 150 20.01 21.06 -11.55
N LYS A 151 20.36 21.33 -12.83
CA LYS A 151 21.24 20.46 -13.63
C LYS A 151 22.71 20.59 -13.21
N SER A 152 23.16 21.80 -12.88
CA SER A 152 24.56 22.11 -12.57
C SER A 152 24.90 22.06 -11.07
N VAL A 153 23.92 22.19 -10.18
CA VAL A 153 24.13 22.20 -8.73
C VAL A 153 23.87 20.82 -8.11
N ARG A 154 24.76 20.38 -7.20
CA ARG A 154 24.45 19.28 -6.26
C ARG A 154 23.37 19.76 -5.29
N TRP A 155 22.10 19.48 -5.61
CA TRP A 155 20.99 19.71 -4.70
C TRP A 155 21.05 18.72 -3.54
N VAL A 156 20.91 19.20 -2.30
CA VAL A 156 20.93 18.38 -1.08
C VAL A 156 19.78 18.86 -0.22
N TRP A 157 18.94 17.94 0.22
CA TRP A 157 17.80 18.25 1.07
C TRP A 157 18.26 18.88 2.40
N SER A 158 17.69 20.04 2.72
CA SER A 158 18.05 20.84 3.89
C SER A 158 16.93 21.82 4.24
N GLU A 159 17.10 22.56 5.34
CA GLU A 159 16.13 23.57 5.77
C GLU A 159 15.89 24.65 4.71
N ASN A 160 16.95 25.09 4.03
CA ASN A 160 16.87 26.12 2.97
C ASN A 160 16.47 25.54 1.61
N LYS A 161 16.29 24.21 1.52
CA LYS A 161 15.87 23.50 0.31
C LYS A 161 14.75 22.51 0.69
N PRO A 162 13.61 23.01 1.20
CA PRO A 162 12.54 22.14 1.65
C PRO A 162 11.81 21.52 0.44
N VAL A 163 10.96 20.53 0.69
CA VAL A 163 10.27 19.76 -0.37
C VAL A 163 8.78 19.58 -0.07
N HIS A 164 8.02 19.28 -1.13
CA HIS A 164 6.66 18.76 -1.04
C HIS A 164 6.68 17.24 -1.22
N PHE A 165 6.07 16.48 -0.32
CA PHE A 165 5.94 15.04 -0.49
C PHE A 165 4.60 14.66 -1.12
N ILE A 166 4.62 13.83 -2.17
CA ILE A 166 3.46 13.10 -2.66
C ILE A 166 3.71 11.62 -2.40
N CYS A 167 2.83 11.01 -1.62
CA CYS A 167 3.02 9.66 -1.11
C CYS A 167 1.86 8.79 -1.56
N HIS A 168 2.17 7.62 -2.11
CA HIS A 168 1.16 6.60 -2.40
C HIS A 168 1.28 5.43 -1.41
N SER A 169 0.15 4.89 -0.95
CA SER A 169 0.11 3.64 -0.19
C SER A 169 1.02 3.71 1.05
N GLN A 170 1.85 2.69 1.34
CA GLN A 170 2.80 2.66 2.46
C GLN A 170 3.74 3.89 2.50
N GLY A 171 3.97 4.57 1.36
CA GLY A 171 4.81 5.76 1.28
C GLY A 171 4.39 6.86 2.25
N GLY A 172 3.09 7.00 2.53
CA GLY A 172 2.60 8.00 3.48
C GLY A 172 3.01 7.70 4.92
N ASN A 173 3.00 6.43 5.34
CA ASN A 173 3.50 6.02 6.65
C ASN A 173 5.04 6.08 6.72
N THR A 174 5.73 5.81 5.60
CA THR A 174 7.19 5.99 5.50
C THR A 174 7.59 7.44 5.74
N VAL A 175 6.94 8.40 5.05
CA VAL A 175 7.22 9.84 5.23
C VAL A 175 6.81 10.31 6.61
N ARG A 176 5.66 9.85 7.14
CA ARG A 176 5.26 10.16 8.52
C ARG A 176 6.32 9.72 9.53
N TYR A 177 6.88 8.52 9.37
CA TYR A 177 7.93 8.03 10.25
C TYR A 177 9.23 8.84 10.09
N LEU A 178 9.65 9.11 8.85
CA LEU A 178 10.82 9.95 8.56
C LEU A 178 10.71 11.32 9.23
N LEU A 179 9.57 11.99 9.08
CA LEU A 179 9.37 13.32 9.66
C LEU A 179 9.35 13.29 11.19
N HIS A 180 8.79 12.23 11.81
CA HIS A 180 8.93 12.03 13.24
C HIS A 180 10.41 11.86 13.65
N LEU A 181 11.17 11.01 12.95
CA LEU A 181 12.60 10.79 13.24
C LEU A 181 13.42 12.07 13.11
N MET A 182 13.07 12.92 12.14
CA MET A 182 13.70 14.22 11.94
C MET A 182 13.30 15.25 12.99
N GLU A 183 12.07 15.17 13.51
CA GLU A 183 11.57 16.09 14.53
C GLU A 183 12.03 15.70 15.94
N CYS A 184 11.93 14.43 16.29
CA CYS A 184 12.07 13.93 17.66
C CYS A 184 13.34 13.10 17.87
N GLY A 185 14.07 12.73 16.81
CA GLY A 185 15.20 11.83 16.88
C GLY A 185 14.77 10.37 17.04
N SER A 186 15.73 9.50 17.39
CA SER A 186 15.52 8.06 17.46
C SER A 186 15.85 7.44 18.83
N GLN A 187 15.95 8.26 19.89
CA GLN A 187 16.35 7.81 21.24
C GLN A 187 15.26 6.99 21.94
N ASN A 188 13.98 7.29 21.69
CA ASN A 188 12.85 6.68 22.39
C ASN A 188 12.24 5.48 21.65
N LEU A 189 12.84 5.03 20.55
CA LEU A 189 12.29 3.97 19.69
C LEU A 189 12.68 2.56 20.13
N THR A 190 13.50 2.45 21.16
CA THR A 190 13.91 1.17 21.72
C THR A 190 13.34 1.09 23.12
N ASP A 191 12.55 0.04 23.37
CA ASP A 191 12.08 -0.28 24.71
C ASP A 191 13.26 -0.25 25.68
N ALA A 192 13.11 0.52 26.76
CA ALA A 192 14.13 0.84 27.76
C ALA A 192 14.67 -0.39 28.54
N SER A 193 14.33 -1.61 28.11
CA SER A 193 14.59 -2.88 28.78
C SER A 193 15.70 -3.72 28.12
N ARG A 194 16.12 -3.47 26.87
CA ARG A 194 17.08 -4.36 26.17
C ARG A 194 18.46 -3.78 25.86
N HIS A 195 18.59 -2.47 25.70
CA HIS A 195 19.88 -1.82 25.41
C HIS A 195 20.01 -0.51 26.20
N GLY A 196 21.22 -0.19 26.66
CA GLY A 196 21.50 0.88 27.63
C GLY A 196 20.67 2.14 27.40
N ARG A 197 19.93 2.55 28.45
CA ARG A 197 19.04 3.73 28.44
C ARG A 197 19.70 4.91 27.72
N GLY A 198 19.03 5.46 26.71
CA GLY A 198 19.36 6.77 26.11
C GLY A 198 20.16 6.77 24.81
N SER A 199 20.53 5.62 24.23
CA SER A 199 21.24 5.59 22.94
C SER A 199 20.27 5.70 21.74
N PRO A 200 20.54 6.53 20.72
CA PRO A 200 19.69 6.62 19.54
C PRO A 200 19.73 5.33 18.71
N ALA A 201 18.58 4.88 18.21
CA ALA A 201 18.50 3.80 17.22
C ALA A 201 19.27 4.11 15.92
N HIS A 202 19.51 5.38 15.59
CA HIS A 202 20.32 5.82 14.46
C HIS A 202 21.12 7.11 14.76
N SER A 203 22.38 6.93 15.15
CA SER A 203 23.30 8.02 15.53
C SER A 203 23.75 8.93 14.38
N LYS A 204 23.70 8.46 13.12
CA LYS A 204 24.16 9.23 11.94
C LYS A 204 23.06 10.11 11.30
N TYR A 205 21.89 9.56 10.97
CA TYR A 205 20.83 10.29 10.26
C TYR A 205 19.87 11.07 11.17
N PHE A 206 19.60 10.57 12.39
CA PHE A 206 18.53 11.07 13.26
C PHE A 206 19.04 11.52 14.65
N ASN A 207 20.28 12.03 14.71
CA ASN A 207 20.85 12.58 15.95
C ASN A 207 20.41 14.02 16.24
N LYS A 208 20.12 14.81 15.20
CA LYS A 208 19.61 16.18 15.29
C LYS A 208 18.10 16.19 15.15
N VAL A 209 17.44 16.81 16.12
CA VAL A 209 15.99 16.99 16.23
C VAL A 209 15.53 18.32 15.63
N GLY A 210 14.22 18.55 15.50
CA GLY A 210 13.64 19.82 15.02
C GLY A 210 13.76 20.06 13.51
N ARG A 211 13.88 19.00 12.71
CA ARG A 211 14.09 19.08 11.25
C ARG A 211 12.84 18.81 10.41
N SER A 212 11.65 18.64 11.01
CA SER A 212 10.44 18.37 10.21
C SER A 212 10.11 19.49 9.21
N LYS A 213 10.48 20.74 9.50
CA LYS A 213 10.35 21.90 8.60
C LYS A 213 11.10 21.80 7.26
N TRP A 214 11.91 20.75 7.07
CA TRP A 214 12.47 20.42 5.76
C TRP A 214 11.40 19.93 4.76
N ALA A 215 10.18 19.66 5.23
CA ALA A 215 9.01 19.46 4.40
C ALA A 215 8.04 20.64 4.51
N ILE A 216 7.47 21.06 3.38
CA ILE A 216 6.43 22.07 3.32
C ILE A 216 5.06 21.39 3.45
N SER A 217 4.84 20.32 2.69
CA SER A 217 3.59 19.57 2.69
C SER A 217 3.79 18.07 2.48
N VAL A 218 2.77 17.30 2.88
CA VAL A 218 2.66 15.86 2.65
C VAL A 218 1.26 15.56 2.14
N SER A 219 1.15 15.08 0.90
CA SER A 219 -0.10 14.60 0.32
C SER A 219 -0.08 13.08 0.25
N THR A 220 -1.10 12.43 0.80
CA THR A 220 -1.21 10.96 0.82
C THR A 220 -2.36 10.46 -0.04
N ILE A 221 -2.08 9.43 -0.83
CA ILE A 221 -3.00 8.80 -1.79
C ILE A 221 -3.11 7.33 -1.39
N GLY A 222 -4.28 6.91 -0.88
CA GLY A 222 -4.53 5.51 -0.51
C GLY A 222 -3.64 4.97 0.62
N THR A 223 -3.10 5.82 1.49
CA THR A 223 -2.18 5.38 2.55
C THR A 223 -2.92 4.63 3.67
N PRO A 224 -2.42 3.47 4.13
CA PRO A 224 -3.02 2.75 5.27
C PRO A 224 -2.64 3.40 6.61
N HIS A 225 -3.14 4.59 6.93
CA HIS A 225 -2.78 5.32 8.16
C HIS A 225 -3.23 4.64 9.46
N ARG A 226 -4.12 3.65 9.36
CA ARG A 226 -4.64 2.80 10.44
C ARG A 226 -4.38 1.30 10.18
N GLY A 227 -3.56 0.98 9.19
CA GLY A 227 -3.30 -0.38 8.72
C GLY A 227 -4.27 -0.85 7.64
N SER A 228 -3.99 -2.02 7.09
CA SER A 228 -4.82 -2.72 6.11
C SER A 228 -5.05 -4.16 6.55
N THR A 229 -6.22 -4.70 6.26
CA THR A 229 -6.56 -6.11 6.49
C THR A 229 -6.10 -7.01 5.34
N ILE A 230 -5.39 -6.50 4.33
CA ILE A 230 -4.97 -7.31 3.17
C ILE A 230 -4.10 -8.50 3.57
N ILE A 231 -3.14 -8.29 4.46
CA ILE A 231 -2.23 -9.36 4.90
C ILE A 231 -3.02 -10.41 5.66
N ASP A 232 -3.91 -10.00 6.55
CA ASP A 232 -4.76 -10.92 7.31
C ASP A 232 -5.72 -11.70 6.39
N ALA A 233 -6.34 -11.02 5.42
CA ALA A 233 -7.25 -11.63 4.45
C ALA A 233 -6.53 -12.67 3.55
N ILE A 234 -5.30 -12.37 3.12
CA ILE A 234 -4.47 -13.33 2.38
C ILE A 234 -4.05 -14.48 3.28
N GLN A 235 -3.65 -14.22 4.53
CA GLN A 235 -3.28 -15.27 5.48
C GLN A 235 -4.45 -16.24 5.75
N ASP A 236 -5.68 -15.74 5.82
CA ASP A 236 -6.89 -16.56 5.94
C ASP A 236 -7.10 -17.47 4.71
N CYS A 237 -6.80 -16.98 3.51
CA CYS A 237 -6.84 -17.80 2.30
C CYS A 237 -5.78 -18.91 2.31
N PHE A 238 -4.61 -18.67 2.92
CA PHE A 238 -3.51 -19.64 3.01
C PHE A 238 -3.39 -20.29 4.39
N LYS A 239 -4.45 -20.30 5.21
CA LYS A 239 -4.40 -20.88 6.56
C LYS A 239 -4.18 -22.40 6.57
N ALA A 240 -4.45 -23.07 5.46
CA ALA A 240 -4.19 -24.50 5.28
C ALA A 240 -2.71 -24.81 4.96
N ALA A 241 -1.89 -23.80 4.62
CA ALA A 241 -0.47 -23.96 4.34
C ALA A 241 0.37 -23.78 5.61
N THR A 242 1.39 -24.60 5.80
CA THR A 242 2.33 -24.47 6.93
C THR A 242 3.26 -23.26 6.75
N PRO A 243 3.89 -22.75 7.82
CA PRO A 243 4.90 -21.70 7.71
C PRO A 243 6.05 -22.07 6.75
N GLU A 244 6.47 -23.33 6.71
CA GLU A 244 7.51 -23.83 5.82
C GLU A 244 7.06 -23.81 4.36
N GLU A 245 5.81 -24.20 4.07
CA GLU A 245 5.25 -24.14 2.71
C GLU A 245 5.15 -22.71 2.20
N LYS A 246 4.72 -21.78 3.07
CA LYS A 246 4.68 -20.33 2.77
C LYS A 246 6.08 -19.78 2.52
N THR A 247 7.04 -20.12 3.39
CA THR A 247 8.45 -19.73 3.25
C THR A 247 9.03 -20.25 1.94
N LYS A 248 8.74 -21.50 1.57
CA LYS A 248 9.22 -22.09 0.32
C LYS A 248 8.68 -21.35 -0.90
N LEU A 249 7.41 -20.97 -0.90
CA LEU A 249 6.81 -20.22 -2.00
C LEU A 249 7.44 -18.82 -2.14
N ILE A 250 7.54 -18.09 -1.04
CA ILE A 250 8.11 -16.73 -1.02
C ILE A 250 9.61 -16.76 -1.32
N GLY A 251 10.33 -17.73 -0.75
CA GLY A 251 11.76 -17.94 -0.99
C GLY A 251 12.07 -18.22 -2.45
N ARG A 252 11.21 -18.98 -3.14
CA ARG A 252 11.33 -19.19 -4.58
C ARG A 252 11.13 -17.90 -5.38
N LEU A 253 10.09 -17.13 -5.05
CA LEU A 253 9.82 -15.85 -5.70
C LEU A 253 11.01 -14.89 -5.50
N PHE A 254 11.51 -14.78 -4.28
CA PHE A 254 12.64 -13.90 -3.95
C PHE A 254 13.94 -14.37 -4.61
N ALA A 255 14.18 -15.68 -4.73
CA ALA A 255 15.29 -16.20 -5.50
C ALA A 255 15.22 -15.77 -6.97
N THR A 256 14.05 -15.84 -7.60
CA THR A 256 13.84 -15.40 -8.98
C THR A 256 14.08 -13.90 -9.16
N LEU A 257 13.59 -13.07 -8.22
CA LEU A 257 13.71 -11.61 -8.30
C LEU A 257 15.13 -11.10 -7.98
N SER A 258 15.87 -11.80 -7.13
CA SER A 258 17.16 -11.34 -6.61
C SER A 258 18.39 -12.06 -7.19
N PHE A 259 18.22 -12.93 -8.20
CA PHE A 259 19.34 -13.71 -8.76
C PHE A 259 20.35 -12.85 -9.55
N SER A 260 19.87 -11.84 -10.28
CA SER A 260 20.75 -10.88 -10.97
C SER A 260 21.40 -9.92 -9.97
N ASP A 261 22.52 -9.32 -10.38
CA ASP A 261 23.13 -8.20 -9.64
C ASP A 261 22.12 -7.04 -9.55
N PRO A 262 22.11 -6.25 -8.45
CA PRO A 262 21.07 -5.23 -8.19
C PRO A 262 20.77 -4.31 -9.37
N GLU A 263 21.80 -3.86 -10.08
CA GLU A 263 21.70 -3.01 -11.27
C GLU A 263 20.94 -3.67 -12.45
N ASN A 264 20.89 -5.00 -12.49
CA ASN A 264 20.30 -5.79 -13.57
C ASN A 264 18.97 -6.47 -13.16
N ARG A 265 18.46 -6.21 -11.95
CA ARG A 265 17.18 -6.75 -11.50
C ARG A 265 16.04 -5.98 -12.12
N PHE A 266 15.20 -6.67 -12.90
CA PHE A 266 14.02 -6.08 -13.53
C PHE A 266 13.06 -5.50 -12.49
N TYR A 267 12.92 -6.17 -11.34
CA TYR A 267 12.22 -5.69 -10.17
C TYR A 267 13.08 -5.96 -8.95
N ASP A 268 13.68 -4.90 -8.40
CA ASP A 268 14.61 -5.01 -7.28
C ASP A 268 13.87 -4.91 -5.95
N LEU A 269 13.85 -6.02 -5.21
CA LEU A 269 13.29 -6.06 -3.85
C LEU A 269 14.07 -5.19 -2.86
N GLN A 270 15.33 -4.86 -3.17
CA GLN A 270 16.24 -4.13 -2.31
C GLN A 270 16.40 -4.76 -0.91
N LEU A 271 16.33 -6.10 -0.80
CA LEU A 271 16.46 -6.84 0.46
C LEU A 271 17.87 -7.44 0.69
N ASP A 272 18.89 -6.90 0.01
CA ASP A 272 20.28 -7.37 0.07
C ASP A 272 20.88 -7.39 1.48
N HIS A 273 20.49 -6.44 2.35
CA HIS A 273 20.91 -6.37 3.75
C HIS A 273 20.40 -7.55 4.57
N TRP A 274 19.28 -8.16 4.17
CA TRP A 274 18.76 -9.37 4.81
C TRP A 274 19.48 -10.64 4.36
N GLY A 275 20.36 -10.54 3.35
CA GLY A 275 20.99 -11.69 2.68
C GLY A 275 20.13 -12.25 1.54
N ILE A 276 19.06 -11.56 1.13
CA ILE A 276 18.19 -11.94 0.01
C ILE A 276 18.81 -11.40 -1.29
N LYS A 277 19.92 -12.01 -1.68
CA LYS A 277 20.72 -11.71 -2.86
C LYS A 277 21.52 -12.93 -3.28
N ARG A 278 22.05 -12.93 -4.49
CA ARG A 278 23.00 -13.95 -4.95
C ARG A 278 24.35 -13.78 -4.24
N ASP A 279 24.84 -14.84 -3.61
CA ASP A 279 26.11 -14.78 -2.87
C ASP A 279 27.32 -15.05 -3.77
N THR A 280 28.46 -14.47 -3.38
CA THR A 280 29.77 -14.78 -3.98
C THR A 280 30.64 -15.42 -2.88
N THR A 281 31.05 -16.66 -3.11
CA THR A 281 31.88 -17.44 -2.18
C THR A 281 33.29 -17.59 -2.72
N ALA A 282 34.20 -18.16 -1.93
CA ALA A 282 35.55 -18.51 -2.40
C ALA A 282 35.54 -19.48 -3.60
N ALA A 283 34.49 -20.31 -3.74
CA ALA A 283 34.30 -21.24 -4.84
C ALA A 283 33.66 -20.60 -6.09
N GLY A 284 33.32 -19.30 -6.03
CA GLY A 284 32.66 -18.55 -7.11
C GLY A 284 31.26 -18.05 -6.75
N ARG A 285 30.56 -17.50 -7.75
CA ARG A 285 29.17 -17.03 -7.62
C ARG A 285 28.21 -18.19 -7.47
N GLU A 286 27.30 -18.09 -6.51
CA GLU A 286 26.24 -19.05 -6.25
C GLU A 286 25.40 -19.33 -7.51
N SER A 287 25.07 -20.58 -7.81
CA SER A 287 24.14 -20.93 -8.90
C SER A 287 22.68 -20.69 -8.49
N PHE A 288 21.77 -20.58 -9.46
CA PHE A 288 20.35 -20.37 -9.15
C PHE A 288 19.75 -21.48 -8.26
N PRO A 289 20.00 -22.79 -8.50
CA PRO A 289 19.51 -23.84 -7.61
C PRO A 289 20.04 -23.74 -6.17
N GLN A 290 21.29 -23.31 -5.99
CA GLN A 290 21.89 -23.10 -4.66
C GLN A 290 21.22 -21.93 -3.94
N MET A 291 21.07 -20.78 -4.62
CA MET A 291 20.37 -19.61 -4.07
C MET A 291 18.94 -19.95 -3.69
N ARG A 292 18.22 -20.64 -4.60
CA ARG A 292 16.84 -21.08 -4.35
C ARG A 292 16.78 -21.98 -3.11
N ALA A 293 17.64 -22.98 -2.99
CA ALA A 293 17.66 -23.87 -1.82
C ALA A 293 17.93 -23.11 -0.50
N ARG A 294 18.82 -22.12 -0.53
CA ARG A 294 19.12 -21.26 0.63
C ARG A 294 17.95 -20.36 1.02
N LEU A 295 17.28 -19.73 0.05
CA LEU A 295 16.15 -18.83 0.31
C LEU A 295 14.83 -19.57 0.59
N GLU A 296 14.66 -20.80 0.10
CA GLU A 296 13.53 -21.68 0.45
C GLU A 296 13.69 -22.35 1.82
N SER A 297 14.86 -22.21 2.48
CA SER A 297 15.14 -22.90 3.74
C SER A 297 14.25 -22.40 4.89
N PRO A 298 13.59 -23.29 5.64
CA PRO A 298 12.78 -22.92 6.81
C PRO A 298 13.60 -22.77 8.09
N ILE A 299 14.93 -22.82 8.02
CA ILE A 299 15.80 -22.66 9.18
C ILE A 299 15.66 -21.21 9.69
N TYR A 300 15.56 -21.01 11.01
CA TYR A 300 15.35 -19.68 11.62
C TYR A 300 16.31 -18.59 11.08
N ASN A 301 17.58 -18.93 10.86
CA ASN A 301 18.58 -17.98 10.35
C ASN A 301 18.63 -17.84 8.82
N ALA A 302 17.78 -18.57 8.08
CA ALA A 302 17.69 -18.42 6.63
C ALA A 302 17.12 -17.03 6.29
N PRO A 303 17.65 -16.34 5.25
CA PRO A 303 17.30 -14.94 4.98
C PRO A 303 15.80 -14.67 4.87
N VAL A 304 15.07 -15.46 4.09
CA VAL A 304 13.64 -15.26 3.83
C VAL A 304 12.80 -15.70 5.03
N TYR A 305 13.12 -16.84 5.64
CA TYR A 305 12.40 -17.30 6.83
C TYR A 305 12.48 -16.25 7.94
N ARG A 306 13.68 -15.77 8.25
CA ARG A 306 13.87 -14.70 9.24
C ARG A 306 13.09 -13.46 8.86
N TRP A 307 13.27 -12.93 7.65
CA TRP A 307 12.58 -11.74 7.19
C TRP A 307 11.05 -11.85 7.30
N LEU A 308 10.46 -13.02 6.99
CA LEU A 308 9.03 -13.27 7.08
C LEU A 308 8.47 -13.34 8.50
N HIS A 309 9.28 -13.77 9.47
CA HIS A 309 8.82 -14.04 10.84
C HIS A 309 9.22 -12.94 11.83
N GLU A 310 9.90 -11.90 11.37
CA GLU A 310 10.17 -10.68 12.13
C GLU A 310 9.01 -9.67 11.95
N ASP A 311 8.87 -8.76 12.90
CA ASP A 311 7.95 -7.60 12.85
C ASP A 311 8.62 -6.37 12.20
N HIS A 312 9.72 -6.58 11.48
CA HIS A 312 10.52 -5.54 10.84
C HIS A 312 10.52 -5.68 9.32
N ASN A 313 9.32 -5.66 8.72
CA ASN A 313 9.14 -5.73 7.28
C ASN A 313 7.85 -5.03 6.86
N GLY A 314 7.68 -4.81 5.55
CA GLY A 314 6.51 -4.16 4.98
C GLY A 314 5.22 -4.98 5.09
N LEU A 315 5.28 -6.31 5.30
CA LEU A 315 4.07 -7.09 5.55
C LEU A 315 3.49 -6.71 6.92
N TYR A 316 4.32 -6.72 7.98
CA TYR A 316 3.90 -6.33 9.32
C TYR A 316 3.50 -4.86 9.40
N ASP A 317 4.33 -3.97 8.85
CA ASP A 317 4.16 -2.51 8.94
C ASP A 317 2.91 -1.96 8.25
N ASN A 318 2.27 -2.74 7.38
CA ASN A 318 1.00 -2.40 6.76
C ASN A 318 -0.22 -3.01 7.47
N THR A 319 -0.04 -3.89 8.47
CA THR A 319 -1.16 -4.43 9.27
C THR A 319 -1.72 -3.38 10.24
N ILE A 320 -2.91 -3.60 10.77
CA ILE A 320 -3.48 -2.79 11.85
C ILE A 320 -2.55 -2.77 13.09
N ALA A 321 -1.91 -3.90 13.41
CA ALA A 321 -0.98 -4.01 14.53
C ALA A 321 0.34 -3.24 14.28
N GLY A 322 0.95 -3.39 13.11
CA GLY A 322 2.18 -2.67 12.77
C GLY A 322 1.97 -1.16 12.70
N VAL A 323 0.83 -0.71 12.14
CA VAL A 323 0.51 0.72 12.12
C VAL A 323 0.16 1.25 13.52
N ARG A 324 -0.41 0.43 14.42
CA ARG A 324 -0.54 0.80 15.84
C ARG A 324 0.82 1.03 16.49
N ASP A 325 1.81 0.18 16.22
CA ASP A 325 3.15 0.31 16.80
C ASP A 325 3.86 1.55 16.25
N LEU A 326 3.69 1.82 14.95
CA LEU A 326 4.11 3.09 14.35
C LEU A 326 3.43 4.29 15.04
N ASN A 327 2.11 4.24 15.27
CA ASN A 327 1.38 5.32 15.94
C ASN A 327 1.83 5.49 17.41
N ASN A 328 2.20 4.40 18.11
CA ASN A 328 2.75 4.47 19.47
C ASN A 328 4.13 5.14 19.52
N SER A 329 4.85 5.10 18.40
CA SER A 329 6.25 5.50 18.30
C SER A 329 6.44 6.82 17.58
N THR A 330 5.37 7.46 17.08
CA THR A 330 5.45 8.67 16.26
C THR A 330 4.47 9.74 16.70
N ILE A 331 4.81 11.00 16.42
CA ILE A 331 3.83 12.08 16.43
C ILE A 331 2.92 11.91 15.21
N PRO A 332 1.60 12.17 15.33
CA PRO A 332 0.69 11.94 14.21
C PRO A 332 0.90 12.93 13.07
N THR A 333 1.33 14.15 13.39
CA THR A 333 1.60 15.27 12.48
C THR A 333 2.60 16.25 13.11
N SER A 334 3.23 17.10 12.28
CA SER A 334 4.04 18.25 12.71
C SER A 334 3.30 19.56 12.43
N ASP A 335 3.30 20.48 13.41
CA ASP A 335 2.66 21.80 13.29
C ASP A 335 3.30 22.72 12.24
N ASN A 336 4.45 22.31 11.67
CA ASN A 336 5.14 23.04 10.61
C ASN A 336 4.69 22.67 9.19
N ILE A 337 3.87 21.63 9.03
CA ILE A 337 3.63 20.96 7.74
C ILE A 337 2.15 20.97 7.38
N TYR A 338 1.83 21.16 6.10
CA TYR A 338 0.49 20.92 5.55
C TYR A 338 0.29 19.46 5.20
N TYR A 339 -0.82 18.86 5.63
CA TYR A 339 -1.15 17.48 5.27
C TYR A 339 -2.45 17.41 4.49
N PHE A 340 -2.46 16.66 3.39
CA PHE A 340 -3.65 16.36 2.58
C PHE A 340 -3.81 14.85 2.42
N SER A 341 -5.03 14.34 2.45
CA SER A 341 -5.29 12.90 2.27
C SER A 341 -6.47 12.62 1.34
N LEU A 342 -6.31 11.62 0.47
CA LEU A 342 -7.34 11.11 -0.42
C LEU A 342 -7.68 9.66 -0.09
N SER A 343 -8.98 9.35 -0.08
CA SER A 343 -9.51 8.00 0.14
C SER A 343 -10.17 7.46 -1.12
N PHE A 344 -10.13 6.14 -1.27
CA PHE A 344 -10.59 5.44 -2.46
C PHE A 344 -11.35 4.16 -2.11
N SER A 345 -12.25 3.73 -2.99
CA SER A 345 -12.88 2.42 -2.91
C SER A 345 -13.19 1.87 -4.29
N CYS A 346 -13.05 0.56 -4.45
CA CYS A 346 -13.37 -0.18 -5.67
C CYS A 346 -14.37 -1.32 -5.43
N VAL A 347 -15.19 -1.24 -4.37
CA VAL A 347 -16.16 -2.26 -4.02
C VAL A 347 -17.57 -1.69 -3.84
N LYS A 348 -18.58 -2.53 -4.03
CA LYS A 348 -20.01 -2.20 -3.84
C LYS A 348 -20.71 -3.27 -3.00
N PRO A 349 -21.82 -2.95 -2.30
CA PRO A 349 -22.55 -3.93 -1.51
C PRO A 349 -22.92 -5.19 -2.31
N PHE A 350 -22.78 -6.36 -1.71
CA PHE A 350 -23.16 -7.63 -2.33
C PHE A 350 -24.67 -7.64 -2.65
N PRO A 351 -25.07 -8.18 -3.82
CA PRO A 351 -26.49 -8.19 -4.20
C PRO A 351 -27.39 -8.87 -3.16
N LYS A 352 -28.44 -8.17 -2.72
CA LYS A 352 -29.48 -8.74 -1.84
C LYS A 352 -30.36 -9.78 -2.56
N GLY A 353 -30.50 -9.64 -3.87
CA GLY A 353 -31.29 -10.55 -4.72
C GLY A 353 -30.42 -11.27 -5.75
N TRP A 354 -31.02 -12.25 -6.42
CA TRP A 354 -30.37 -13.01 -7.47
C TRP A 354 -29.92 -12.13 -8.65
N PRO A 355 -28.65 -12.24 -9.09
CA PRO A 355 -28.20 -11.55 -10.28
C PRO A 355 -28.99 -11.99 -11.52
N LYS A 356 -29.27 -11.05 -12.43
CA LYS A 356 -30.02 -11.32 -13.67
C LYS A 356 -29.42 -12.43 -14.52
N TRP A 357 -28.08 -12.52 -14.57
CA TRP A 357 -27.39 -13.56 -15.32
C TRP A 357 -27.61 -14.95 -14.72
N THR A 358 -27.77 -15.06 -13.40
CA THR A 358 -27.93 -16.36 -12.73
C THR A 358 -29.23 -17.04 -13.14
N LEU A 359 -30.32 -16.26 -13.29
CA LEU A 359 -31.59 -16.75 -13.83
C LEU A 359 -31.45 -17.28 -15.27
N ASN A 360 -30.55 -16.69 -16.07
CA ASN A 360 -30.25 -17.18 -17.41
C ASN A 360 -29.36 -18.44 -17.38
N SER A 361 -28.42 -18.54 -16.43
CA SER A 361 -27.55 -19.71 -16.26
C SER A 361 -28.28 -20.97 -15.81
N LEU A 362 -29.41 -20.83 -15.09
CA LEU A 362 -30.26 -21.97 -14.70
C LEU A 362 -30.73 -22.81 -15.89
N LYS A 363 -30.83 -22.22 -17.09
CA LYS A 363 -31.19 -22.92 -18.33
C LYS A 363 -30.14 -23.97 -18.76
N TYR A 364 -28.92 -23.84 -18.27
CA TYR A 364 -27.77 -24.70 -18.62
C TYR A 364 -27.35 -25.62 -17.46
N TYR A 365 -28.15 -25.70 -16.38
CA TYR A 365 -27.80 -26.52 -15.22
C TYR A 365 -27.80 -28.02 -15.59
N PRO A 366 -26.66 -28.74 -15.42
CA PRO A 366 -26.45 -30.05 -16.03
C PRO A 366 -27.19 -31.21 -15.34
N LEU A 367 -27.82 -31.00 -14.18
CA LEU A 367 -28.58 -32.03 -13.51
C LEU A 367 -29.97 -32.22 -14.16
N ARG A 368 -30.05 -33.14 -15.13
CA ARG A 368 -31.26 -33.98 -15.23
C ARG A 368 -31.21 -34.94 -14.06
N ILE A 369 -31.96 -34.68 -12.98
CA ILE A 369 -32.10 -35.63 -11.87
C ILE A 369 -32.87 -36.85 -12.41
N ARG A 370 -32.14 -37.80 -12.99
CA ARG A 370 -32.61 -39.15 -13.22
C ARG A 370 -32.19 -39.95 -11.99
N GLU A 371 -33.17 -40.26 -11.16
CA GLU A 371 -33.11 -41.26 -10.08
C GLU A 371 -32.04 -41.04 -9.00
N VAL A 372 -32.26 -40.09 -8.10
CA VAL A 372 -31.72 -40.19 -6.73
C VAL A 372 -32.88 -40.58 -5.82
N SER A 373 -33.13 -41.88 -5.72
CA SER A 373 -34.11 -42.49 -4.81
C SER A 373 -33.56 -42.70 -3.39
N LYS A 374 -32.44 -42.07 -3.03
CA LYS A 374 -31.90 -42.14 -1.66
C LYS A 374 -32.12 -40.83 -0.90
N PRO A 375 -32.68 -40.89 0.31
CA PRO A 375 -32.98 -39.71 1.11
C PRO A 375 -31.68 -39.02 1.54
N ILE A 376 -31.58 -37.71 1.29
CA ILE A 376 -30.55 -36.87 1.90
C ILE A 376 -31.06 -36.48 3.29
N PRO A 377 -30.35 -36.78 4.39
CA PRO A 377 -30.84 -36.65 5.76
C PRO A 377 -30.77 -35.21 6.28
N ILE A 378 -31.43 -34.27 5.59
CA ILE A 378 -31.56 -32.87 6.05
C ILE A 378 -33.04 -32.44 6.19
N PHE A 379 -34.00 -33.17 5.62
CA PHE A 379 -35.42 -32.78 5.67
C PHE A 379 -36.32 -33.86 6.27
N ASN A 380 -36.82 -33.61 7.48
CA ASN A 380 -38.03 -34.24 8.00
C ASN A 380 -39.23 -33.65 7.24
N GLY A 381 -39.60 -34.26 6.11
CA GLY A 381 -40.77 -33.88 5.34
C GLY A 381 -40.92 -34.79 4.13
N ILE A 382 -41.88 -35.71 4.19
CA ILE A 382 -42.15 -36.67 3.11
C ILE A 382 -42.80 -35.94 1.94
N ALA A 383 -42.13 -35.89 0.79
CA ALA A 383 -42.75 -35.61 -0.49
C ALA A 383 -42.30 -36.67 -1.52
N ARG A 384 -43.24 -37.52 -1.94
CA ARG A 384 -43.09 -38.40 -3.11
C ARG A 384 -43.28 -37.56 -4.36
N LEU A 385 -42.31 -37.61 -5.28
CA LEU A 385 -42.35 -36.92 -6.57
C LEU A 385 -42.45 -37.93 -7.71
N THR A 386 -43.49 -37.78 -8.54
CA THR A 386 -43.57 -38.37 -9.88
C THR A 386 -43.83 -37.28 -10.92
N ASP A 387 -43.02 -37.36 -11.99
CA ASP A 387 -43.09 -36.75 -13.32
C ASP A 387 -43.20 -35.23 -13.54
N ASN A 388 -42.07 -34.72 -14.06
CA ASN A 388 -41.88 -33.87 -15.24
C ASN A 388 -42.74 -32.59 -15.39
N ALA A 389 -42.03 -31.46 -15.47
CA ALA A 389 -42.46 -30.06 -15.55
C ALA A 389 -42.63 -29.34 -14.19
N PHE A 390 -43.16 -30.01 -13.16
CA PHE A 390 -43.30 -29.36 -11.84
C PHE A 390 -41.98 -29.22 -11.07
N THR A 391 -40.97 -30.06 -11.35
CA THR A 391 -39.69 -30.03 -10.62
C THR A 391 -38.83 -28.82 -10.96
N PHE A 392 -38.93 -28.27 -12.17
CA PHE A 392 -38.23 -27.05 -12.55
C PHE A 392 -38.95 -25.81 -12.00
N ALA A 393 -40.28 -25.83 -11.97
CA ALA A 393 -41.10 -24.80 -11.33
C ALA A 393 -40.89 -24.78 -9.80
N ALA A 394 -40.84 -25.95 -9.15
CA ALA A 394 -40.57 -26.09 -7.72
C ALA A 394 -39.16 -25.63 -7.37
N TYR A 395 -38.12 -25.99 -8.13
CA TYR A 395 -36.78 -25.41 -7.93
C TYR A 395 -36.71 -23.92 -8.25
N SER A 396 -37.43 -23.41 -9.26
CA SER A 396 -37.48 -21.98 -9.56
C SER A 396 -38.27 -21.17 -8.52
N ALA A 397 -39.25 -21.79 -7.84
CA ALA A 397 -40.03 -21.18 -6.78
C ALA A 397 -39.33 -21.30 -5.42
N GLU A 398 -38.63 -22.41 -5.14
CA GLU A 398 -37.83 -22.62 -3.92
C GLU A 398 -36.47 -21.89 -3.98
N SER A 399 -35.83 -21.77 -5.15
CA SER A 399 -34.63 -20.93 -5.32
C SER A 399 -34.92 -19.44 -5.23
N ILE A 400 -36.19 -19.03 -5.29
CA ILE A 400 -36.62 -17.67 -4.92
C ILE A 400 -36.69 -17.52 -3.39
N VAL A 401 -36.85 -18.61 -2.61
CA VAL A 401 -36.90 -18.57 -1.13
C VAL A 401 -35.51 -18.46 -0.52
N THR A 402 -34.52 -19.18 -1.05
CA THR A 402 -33.14 -19.14 -0.51
C THR A 402 -32.36 -17.94 -1.08
N PRO A 403 -31.85 -17.03 -0.24
CA PRO A 403 -31.06 -15.88 -0.70
C PRO A 403 -29.82 -16.31 -1.50
N PHE A 404 -29.51 -15.58 -2.57
CA PHE A 404 -28.33 -15.83 -3.42
C PHE A 404 -27.02 -16.00 -2.63
N ARG A 405 -26.87 -15.20 -1.56
CA ARG A 405 -25.71 -15.27 -0.67
C ARG A 405 -25.57 -16.64 0.02
N GLU A 406 -26.66 -17.25 0.46
CA GLU A 406 -26.63 -18.56 1.11
C GLU A 406 -26.22 -19.67 0.13
N VAL A 407 -26.70 -19.59 -1.12
CA VAL A 407 -26.31 -20.52 -2.18
C VAL A 407 -24.81 -20.40 -2.49
N MET A 408 -24.28 -19.18 -2.57
CA MET A 408 -22.84 -18.96 -2.74
C MET A 408 -22.03 -19.47 -1.55
N CYS A 409 -22.50 -19.25 -0.31
CA CYS A 409 -21.87 -19.82 0.89
C CYS A 409 -21.78 -21.34 0.81
N TRP A 410 -22.88 -22.00 0.45
CA TRP A 410 -22.93 -23.45 0.31
C TRP A 410 -21.98 -23.93 -0.80
N ALA A 411 -22.05 -23.33 -1.99
CA ALA A 411 -21.20 -23.72 -3.11
C ALA A 411 -19.71 -23.57 -2.79
N THR A 412 -19.32 -22.45 -2.17
CA THR A 412 -17.92 -22.23 -1.77
C THR A 412 -17.46 -23.27 -0.75
N ASN A 413 -18.25 -23.54 0.30
CA ASN A 413 -17.84 -24.40 1.40
C ASN A 413 -17.91 -25.90 1.09
N TYR A 414 -18.85 -26.33 0.25
CA TYR A 414 -19.13 -27.76 0.04
C TYR A 414 -18.81 -28.25 -1.38
N ILE A 415 -18.46 -27.36 -2.30
CA ILE A 415 -18.04 -27.73 -3.66
C ILE A 415 -16.63 -27.20 -3.94
N VAL A 416 -16.46 -25.89 -3.92
CA VAL A 416 -15.21 -25.24 -4.37
C VAL A 416 -14.05 -25.58 -3.45
N ASN A 417 -14.19 -25.34 -2.15
CA ASN A 417 -13.11 -25.59 -1.19
C ASN A 417 -12.72 -27.08 -1.10
N PRO A 418 -13.67 -28.05 -1.01
CA PRO A 418 -13.33 -29.46 -1.09
C PRO A 418 -12.61 -29.85 -2.39
N PHE A 419 -13.08 -29.36 -3.54
CA PHE A 419 -12.44 -29.62 -4.83
C PHE A 419 -11.00 -29.10 -4.89
N ILE A 420 -10.77 -27.85 -4.46
CA ILE A 420 -9.43 -27.24 -4.42
C ILE A 420 -8.50 -28.02 -3.49
N GLN A 421 -9.00 -28.47 -2.34
CA GLN A 421 -8.22 -29.26 -1.38
C GLN A 421 -7.90 -30.66 -1.91
N GLU A 422 -8.85 -31.33 -2.58
CA GLU A 422 -8.64 -32.63 -3.20
C GLU A 422 -7.64 -32.54 -4.36
N ALA A 423 -7.63 -31.44 -5.11
CA ALA A 423 -6.62 -31.13 -6.11
C ALA A 423 -5.23 -30.79 -5.52
N GLY A 424 -5.10 -30.78 -4.18
CA GLY A 424 -3.83 -30.61 -3.47
C GLY A 424 -3.43 -29.15 -3.20
N TYR A 425 -4.28 -28.18 -3.52
CA TYR A 425 -3.98 -26.77 -3.25
C TYR A 425 -4.27 -26.44 -1.77
N LYS A 426 -3.31 -25.78 -1.11
CA LYS A 426 -3.42 -25.31 0.27
C LYS A 426 -4.06 -23.92 0.37
N VAL A 427 -5.15 -23.73 -0.38
CA VAL A 427 -5.89 -22.46 -0.46
C VAL A 427 -7.33 -22.68 -0.06
N ILE A 428 -7.87 -21.77 0.74
CA ILE A 428 -9.27 -21.72 1.13
C ILE A 428 -9.87 -20.45 0.53
N PHE A 429 -10.81 -20.62 -0.37
CA PHE A 429 -11.55 -19.52 -0.96
C PHE A 429 -12.54 -18.97 0.07
N PRO A 430 -12.55 -17.64 0.31
CA PRO A 430 -13.50 -17.05 1.23
C PRO A 430 -14.93 -17.12 0.68
N GLY A 431 -15.92 -17.09 1.58
CA GLY A 431 -17.34 -17.05 1.22
C GLY A 431 -17.71 -15.80 0.38
N PRO A 432 -19.00 -15.62 0.04
CA PRO A 432 -19.43 -14.40 -0.64
C PRO A 432 -19.13 -13.16 0.23
N PRO A 433 -18.51 -12.11 -0.35
CA PRO A 433 -18.13 -10.92 0.38
C PRO A 433 -19.39 -10.15 0.77
N ASP A 434 -19.25 -9.24 1.74
CA ASP A 434 -20.29 -8.24 1.98
C ASP A 434 -20.17 -7.09 0.98
N TYR A 435 -18.97 -6.88 0.42
CA TYR A 435 -18.67 -5.91 -0.61
C TYR A 435 -17.93 -6.57 -1.79
N LEU A 436 -18.56 -6.56 -2.95
CA LEU A 436 -18.04 -7.15 -4.19
C LEU A 436 -17.20 -6.11 -4.95
N PRO A 437 -16.05 -6.49 -5.53
CA PRO A 437 -15.31 -5.65 -6.48
C PRO A 437 -16.20 -5.11 -7.62
N VAL A 438 -15.99 -3.85 -7.99
CA VAL A 438 -16.64 -3.27 -9.16
C VAL A 438 -15.96 -3.73 -10.46
N PRO A 439 -16.64 -3.66 -11.62
CA PRO A 439 -16.06 -4.13 -12.88
C PRO A 439 -14.79 -3.39 -13.34
N SER A 440 -14.55 -2.16 -12.85
CA SER A 440 -13.35 -1.39 -13.19
C SER A 440 -12.10 -1.83 -12.43
N VAL A 441 -12.20 -2.78 -11.49
CA VAL A 441 -11.03 -3.26 -10.73
C VAL A 441 -10.05 -3.95 -11.66
N PHE A 442 -8.80 -3.52 -11.60
CA PHE A 442 -7.65 -4.14 -12.23
C PHE A 442 -7.63 -5.65 -11.93
N PRO A 443 -7.69 -6.53 -12.96
CA PRO A 443 -7.97 -7.95 -12.74
C PRO A 443 -7.04 -8.65 -11.74
N PRO A 444 -5.72 -8.39 -11.70
CA PRO A 444 -4.83 -8.96 -10.68
C PRO A 444 -5.16 -8.59 -9.23
N MET A 445 -5.90 -7.50 -9.00
CA MET A 445 -6.35 -7.07 -7.67
C MET A 445 -7.73 -7.60 -7.28
N LEU A 446 -8.46 -8.25 -8.19
CA LEU A 446 -9.76 -8.85 -7.88
C LEU A 446 -9.71 -9.81 -6.67
N PRO A 447 -8.72 -10.71 -6.53
CA PRO A 447 -8.68 -11.63 -5.40
C PRO A 447 -8.52 -10.93 -4.05
N THR A 448 -7.68 -9.88 -3.98
CA THR A 448 -7.44 -9.15 -2.73
C THR A 448 -8.62 -8.25 -2.37
N ALA A 449 -9.20 -7.55 -3.34
CA ALA A 449 -10.42 -6.75 -3.14
C ALA A 449 -11.59 -7.61 -2.64
N TYR A 450 -11.76 -8.80 -3.23
CA TYR A 450 -12.76 -9.77 -2.80
C TYR A 450 -12.48 -10.29 -1.39
N ALA A 451 -11.26 -10.72 -1.09
CA ALA A 451 -10.90 -11.28 0.21
C ALA A 451 -11.06 -10.25 1.34
N MET A 452 -10.63 -9.01 1.12
CA MET A 452 -10.85 -7.90 2.07
C MET A 452 -12.34 -7.59 2.26
N GLY A 453 -13.15 -7.68 1.19
CA GLY A 453 -14.61 -7.55 1.26
C GLY A 453 -15.31 -8.66 2.07
N CYS A 454 -14.61 -9.75 2.38
CA CYS A 454 -15.09 -10.85 3.24
C CYS A 454 -14.59 -10.73 4.69
N TYR A 455 -13.50 -10.01 4.92
CA TYR A 455 -12.74 -10.09 6.17
C TYR A 455 -13.48 -9.39 7.31
N ASN A 456 -13.64 -10.10 8.43
CA ASN A 456 -14.13 -9.52 9.68
C ASN A 456 -12.94 -9.23 10.58
N LEU A 457 -12.91 -8.03 11.16
CA LEU A 457 -11.92 -7.70 12.17
C LEU A 457 -12.00 -8.69 13.33
N THR A 458 -10.83 -9.16 13.77
CA THR A 458 -10.68 -9.85 15.05
C THR A 458 -10.97 -8.90 16.21
N GLU A 459 -11.28 -9.45 17.38
CA GLU A 459 -11.46 -8.66 18.61
C GLU A 459 -10.23 -7.80 18.91
N CYS A 460 -9.03 -8.34 18.70
CA CYS A 460 -7.78 -7.60 18.89
C CYS A 460 -7.69 -6.39 17.95
N GLN A 461 -7.96 -6.58 16.65
CA GLN A 461 -7.95 -5.48 15.68
C GLN A 461 -9.01 -4.43 16.01
N ALA A 462 -10.23 -4.85 16.36
CA ALA A 462 -11.30 -3.95 16.79
C ALA A 462 -10.87 -3.13 18.03
N ASN A 463 -10.25 -3.76 19.03
CA ASN A 463 -9.74 -3.10 20.22
C ASN A 463 -8.62 -2.09 19.89
N ILE A 464 -7.74 -2.40 18.94
CA ILE A 464 -6.68 -1.47 18.47
C ILE A 464 -7.29 -0.21 17.81
N LEU A 465 -8.36 -0.41 17.03
CA LEU A 465 -9.05 0.66 16.33
C LEU A 465 -9.99 1.46 17.25
N GLY A 466 -10.36 0.89 18.41
CA GLY A 466 -11.13 1.55 19.46
C GLY A 466 -12.51 1.99 18.98
N ASN A 467 -12.78 3.28 19.01
CA ASN A 467 -14.08 3.86 18.63
C ASN A 467 -14.26 4.03 17.11
N ASP A 468 -13.40 3.44 16.28
CA ASP A 468 -13.58 3.46 14.83
C ASP A 468 -14.78 2.62 14.42
N THR A 469 -15.90 3.28 14.10
CA THR A 469 -17.15 2.63 13.68
C THR A 469 -17.27 2.45 12.16
N HIS A 470 -16.22 2.74 11.39
CA HIS A 470 -16.28 2.63 9.93
C HIS A 470 -16.36 1.17 9.47
N ASN A 471 -16.86 0.97 8.25
CA ASN A 471 -16.89 -0.35 7.66
C ASN A 471 -15.53 -0.73 7.05
N TRP A 472 -14.82 -1.62 7.72
CA TRP A 472 -13.50 -2.12 7.29
C TRP A 472 -13.55 -3.10 6.11
N LYS A 473 -14.71 -3.42 5.55
CA LYS A 473 -14.80 -4.25 4.33
C LYS A 473 -14.74 -3.43 3.05
N ILE A 474 -15.00 -2.12 3.14
CA ILE A 474 -14.87 -1.20 2.02
C ILE A 474 -13.38 -0.94 1.80
N ASN A 475 -12.90 -1.18 0.58
CA ASN A 475 -11.49 -1.14 0.24
C ASN A 475 -11.27 -0.72 -1.23
N ASP A 476 -10.03 -0.39 -1.57
CA ASP A 476 -9.54 -0.12 -2.93
C ASP A 476 -8.77 -1.31 -3.54
N GLY A 477 -8.89 -2.49 -2.94
CA GLY A 477 -8.18 -3.71 -3.32
C GLY A 477 -6.87 -3.96 -2.57
N ILE A 478 -6.29 -2.95 -1.92
CA ILE A 478 -5.07 -3.10 -1.08
C ILE A 478 -5.26 -2.54 0.32
N VAL A 479 -6.00 -1.44 0.47
CA VAL A 479 -6.18 -0.70 1.72
C VAL A 479 -7.67 -0.51 1.98
N ASN A 480 -8.07 -0.70 3.24
CA ASN A 480 -9.43 -0.41 3.68
C ASN A 480 -9.66 1.10 3.62
N THR A 481 -10.77 1.55 3.02
CA THR A 481 -11.06 2.97 2.79
C THR A 481 -11.10 3.77 4.10
N ALA A 482 -11.55 3.16 5.20
CA ALA A 482 -11.54 3.74 6.55
C ALA A 482 -10.14 4.17 7.03
N SER A 483 -9.09 3.51 6.53
CA SER A 483 -7.71 3.71 6.94
C SER A 483 -7.05 4.94 6.27
N MET A 484 -7.63 5.44 5.18
CA MET A 484 -6.96 6.40 4.28
C MET A 484 -7.06 7.86 4.71
N LYS A 485 -8.05 8.23 5.54
CA LYS A 485 -8.30 9.63 5.93
C LYS A 485 -7.17 10.25 6.74
N GLY A 486 -6.46 9.43 7.52
CA GLY A 486 -5.41 9.88 8.42
C GLY A 486 -5.28 8.97 9.65
N PRO A 487 -4.22 9.17 10.45
CA PRO A 487 -4.01 8.41 11.68
C PRO A 487 -5.18 8.56 12.66
N LEU A 488 -5.31 7.60 13.58
CA LEU A 488 -6.24 7.76 14.71
C LEU A 488 -5.74 8.89 15.61
N ASN A 489 -6.68 9.68 16.13
CA ASN A 489 -6.40 10.71 17.11
C ASN A 489 -6.57 10.13 18.51
N ARG A 490 -5.49 9.83 19.22
CA ARG A 490 -5.55 9.29 20.58
C ARG A 490 -5.38 10.41 21.59
N ASN A 491 -5.94 10.19 22.78
CA ASN A 491 -5.83 11.13 23.89
C ASN A 491 -4.35 11.35 24.24
N GLY A 492 -3.86 12.58 24.04
CA GLY A 492 -2.48 12.96 24.32
C GLY A 492 -1.49 12.86 23.16
N ASP A 493 -1.93 12.49 21.94
CA ASP A 493 -1.05 12.40 20.75
C ASP A 493 -0.53 13.78 20.30
N ARG A 494 -1.22 14.86 20.66
CA ARG A 494 -0.74 16.23 20.47
C ARG A 494 -0.26 16.82 21.80
N ARG A 495 0.96 17.38 21.80
CA ARG A 495 1.49 18.17 22.92
C ARG A 495 1.20 19.66 22.68
N GLY A 496 0.50 20.33 23.60
CA GLY A 496 0.35 21.81 23.60
C GLY A 496 -1.07 22.32 23.30
N ASN A 497 -1.18 23.59 22.89
CA ASN A 497 -2.42 24.36 22.67
C ASN A 497 -3.08 24.12 21.29
N SER A 498 -2.67 23.12 20.53
CA SER A 498 -3.26 22.84 19.21
C SER A 498 -4.68 22.28 19.36
N THR A 499 -5.57 22.61 18.41
CA THR A 499 -6.92 22.04 18.35
C THR A 499 -6.82 20.52 18.43
N ASN A 500 -7.65 19.83 19.22
CA ASN A 500 -7.60 18.36 19.29
C ASN A 500 -7.95 17.67 17.97
N GLU A 501 -8.39 18.40 16.93
CA GLU A 501 -8.77 17.86 15.64
C GLU A 501 -7.55 17.49 14.78
N LEU A 502 -7.33 16.18 14.57
CA LEU A 502 -6.23 15.64 13.75
C LEU A 502 -6.56 15.54 12.25
N ILE A 503 -7.84 15.37 11.93
CA ILE A 503 -8.36 15.24 10.56
C ILE A 503 -9.53 16.20 10.43
N ALA A 504 -9.47 17.08 9.45
CA ALA A 504 -10.52 18.04 9.09
C ALA A 504 -10.95 17.83 7.63
N ASP A 505 -12.15 18.29 7.28
CA ASP A 505 -12.63 18.23 5.90
C ASP A 505 -11.97 19.32 5.05
N ALA A 506 -11.42 18.97 3.88
CA ALA A 506 -10.74 19.92 3.00
C ALA A 506 -11.69 21.01 2.44
N SER A 507 -13.00 20.78 2.41
CA SER A 507 -13.99 21.82 2.08
C SER A 507 -13.98 22.99 3.08
N GLN A 508 -13.52 22.74 4.30
CA GLN A 508 -13.36 23.75 5.36
C GLN A 508 -11.96 24.41 5.35
N PHE A 509 -11.13 24.12 4.35
CA PHE A 509 -9.79 24.70 4.28
C PHE A 509 -9.88 26.23 4.19
N PRO A 510 -9.10 26.99 4.98
CA PRO A 510 -9.30 28.42 5.14
C PRO A 510 -9.16 29.24 3.85
N HIS A 511 -9.79 30.43 3.85
CA HIS A 511 -9.78 31.34 2.70
C HIS A 511 -8.76 32.48 2.84
N SER A 512 -8.52 32.98 4.04
CA SER A 512 -7.58 34.10 4.26
C SER A 512 -6.14 33.60 4.36
N LEU A 513 -5.18 34.39 3.88
CA LEU A 513 -3.75 34.01 3.89
C LEU A 513 -3.22 33.71 5.30
N ASP A 514 -3.66 34.46 6.31
CA ASP A 514 -3.21 34.25 7.69
C ASP A 514 -3.77 32.96 8.29
N GLU A 515 -5.02 32.62 8.01
CA GLU A 515 -5.62 31.35 8.43
C GLU A 515 -5.04 30.17 7.64
N ILE A 516 -4.73 30.34 6.34
CA ILE A 516 -4.03 29.34 5.54
C ILE A 516 -2.67 29.04 6.17
N ARG A 517 -1.90 30.07 6.58
CA ARG A 517 -0.62 29.87 7.30
C ARG A 517 -0.81 29.09 8.60
N ALA A 518 -1.94 29.23 9.27
CA ALA A 518 -2.28 28.50 10.49
C ALA A 518 -2.87 27.09 10.24
N ALA A 519 -3.19 26.71 8.99
CA ALA A 519 -3.83 25.45 8.63
C ALA A 519 -2.91 24.21 8.68
N ARG A 520 -1.72 24.33 9.25
CA ARG A 520 -0.72 23.26 9.37
C ARG A 520 -1.07 22.30 10.50
N GLY A 521 -0.34 21.19 10.58
CA GLY A 521 -0.41 20.29 11.71
C GLY A 521 -1.57 19.33 11.71
N LYS A 522 -2.54 19.40 10.79
CA LYS A 522 -3.66 18.45 10.64
C LYS A 522 -3.79 17.93 9.21
N TYR A 523 -4.44 16.77 9.05
CA TYR A 523 -4.82 16.23 7.75
C TYR A 523 -6.08 16.90 7.24
N TRP A 524 -6.00 17.56 6.09
CA TRP A 524 -7.15 18.03 5.32
C TRP A 524 -7.58 16.94 4.36
N HIS A 525 -8.65 16.23 4.73
CA HIS A 525 -9.16 15.10 3.97
C HIS A 525 -10.03 15.59 2.81
N CYS A 526 -9.63 15.27 1.58
CA CYS A 526 -10.34 15.71 0.38
C CYS A 526 -11.66 14.96 0.12
N GLY A 527 -11.90 13.84 0.80
CA GLY A 527 -13.07 13.00 0.58
C GLY A 527 -12.72 11.65 -0.04
N THR A 528 -13.76 10.88 -0.37
CA THR A 528 -13.62 9.50 -0.88
C THR A 528 -14.06 9.42 -2.34
N THR A 529 -13.19 8.89 -3.19
CA THR A 529 -13.50 8.62 -4.60
C THR A 529 -13.86 7.14 -4.77
N THR A 530 -14.99 6.84 -5.40
CA THR A 530 -15.45 5.45 -5.59
C THR A 530 -15.30 5.01 -7.05
N GLY A 531 -15.04 3.72 -7.25
CA GLY A 531 -14.81 3.13 -8.57
C GLY A 531 -13.34 3.06 -9.00
N LEU A 532 -12.41 3.54 -8.17
CA LEU A 532 -10.97 3.46 -8.42
C LEU A 532 -10.31 2.48 -7.44
N ASP A 533 -9.49 1.58 -7.98
CA ASP A 533 -8.66 0.71 -7.19
C ASP A 533 -7.30 1.34 -6.83
N HIS A 534 -6.45 0.60 -6.14
CA HIS A 534 -5.14 1.06 -5.68
C HIS A 534 -4.13 1.34 -6.80
N ALA A 535 -4.24 0.66 -7.96
CA ALA A 535 -3.38 0.89 -9.10
C ALA A 535 -3.84 2.10 -9.95
N ASP A 536 -5.15 2.34 -10.02
CA ASP A 536 -5.73 3.52 -10.69
C ASP A 536 -5.21 4.83 -10.12
N GLN A 537 -4.99 4.88 -8.79
CA GLN A 537 -4.53 6.05 -8.04
C GLN A 537 -3.20 6.64 -8.55
N ILE A 538 -2.38 5.82 -9.18
CA ILE A 538 -1.07 6.17 -9.73
C ILE A 538 -1.00 5.95 -11.24
N GLY A 539 -2.13 5.68 -11.90
CA GLY A 539 -2.24 5.64 -13.36
C GLY A 539 -1.72 4.37 -14.03
N ILE A 540 -1.54 3.25 -13.32
CA ILE A 540 -0.95 2.04 -13.92
C ILE A 540 -1.91 1.38 -14.92
N PHE A 541 -3.22 1.38 -14.65
CA PHE A 541 -4.22 0.72 -15.51
C PHE A 541 -5.56 1.46 -15.49
N ILE A 542 -5.57 2.73 -15.87
CA ILE A 542 -6.83 3.44 -16.09
C ILE A 542 -7.45 2.89 -17.38
N GLU A 543 -8.52 2.09 -17.32
CA GLU A 543 -9.31 1.89 -18.54
C GLU A 543 -9.80 3.28 -19.01
N GLU A 544 -9.77 3.55 -20.31
CA GLU A 544 -10.23 4.83 -20.89
C GLU A 544 -11.65 5.21 -20.43
N ASN A 545 -12.45 4.23 -19.99
CA ASN A 545 -13.81 4.39 -19.49
C ASN A 545 -13.92 4.51 -17.96
N THR A 546 -12.87 4.26 -17.19
CA THR A 546 -12.87 4.28 -15.71
C THR A 546 -13.00 5.69 -15.15
N VAL A 547 -12.50 6.71 -15.87
CA VAL A 547 -12.68 8.13 -15.53
C VAL A 547 -13.45 8.82 -16.66
N ARG A 548 -14.79 8.80 -16.59
CA ARG A 548 -15.58 9.76 -17.36
C ARG A 548 -15.44 11.13 -16.71
N LEU A 549 -14.39 11.86 -17.09
CA LEU A 549 -14.41 13.31 -16.93
C LEU A 549 -15.54 13.81 -17.84
N HIS A 550 -16.68 14.16 -17.27
CA HIS A 550 -17.66 14.95 -17.98
C HIS A 550 -16.97 16.27 -18.34
N SER A 551 -16.58 16.38 -19.61
CA SER A 551 -16.08 17.60 -20.25
C SER A 551 -17.09 18.73 -20.19
#